data_AF-A0A7X3ZHG8-F1
#
_entry.id   AF-A0A7X3ZHG8-F1
#
_cell.length_a   1.000
_cell.length_b   1.000
_cell.length_c   1.000
_cell.angle_alpha   90.00
_cell.angle_beta   90.00
_cell.angle_gamma   90.00
#
_symmetry.space_group_name_H-M   'P 1'
#
loop_
_entity.id
_entity.type
_entity.pdbx_description
1 polymer ?
#
loop_
_entity_poly.entity_id
_entity_poly.type
_entity_poly.pdbx_seq_one_letter_code
_entity_poly.pdbx_strand_id
1 'polypeptide(L)'
;MTNAALTGKNLEVMAAVTARKGRRGGSSGFGIDRFLESGFEKLCVPYRRCETESLDREEVEALELLDKARETLLNADLNVVCSAAEQQWKWRLQGTASVSTPKIAVTVWPISVGEDRALPFALPQTWTLPIQRLTGLAAFRLRVPDVQVDDVCLVLKLRVNGMPADRMHHVLMSLISDRHRFLAFLRALLGGLEGMVDWARNDSEQNGGAAWGIGANNEPLLEDLVRAASRDPARLDPVRRLIDDLRKTDEGRRIVPDDFMCVWNAVEQLVHRGSSP
;
A
#
# COMPACT_ATOMS: atom_id res chain seq x y z
N MET A 1 25.33 8.05 -17.13
CA MET A 1 24.95 6.82 -16.40
C MET A 1 26.00 6.58 -15.34
N THR A 2 25.60 6.47 -14.07
CA THR A 2 26.50 6.24 -12.93
C THR A 2 26.84 4.75 -12.80
N ASN A 3 28.02 4.44 -12.25
CA ASN A 3 28.52 3.06 -12.07
C ASN A 3 27.55 2.16 -11.25
N ALA A 4 26.66 2.77 -10.47
CA ALA A 4 25.59 2.10 -9.74
C ALA A 4 24.52 1.44 -10.64
N ALA A 5 24.33 1.89 -11.89
CA ALA A 5 23.35 1.33 -12.83
C ALA A 5 23.73 -0.06 -13.36
N LEU A 6 24.99 -0.48 -13.21
CA LEU A 6 25.50 -1.75 -13.73
C LEU A 6 25.49 -2.88 -12.68
N THR A 7 25.29 -2.56 -11.40
CA THR A 7 25.53 -3.51 -10.29
C THR A 7 24.26 -4.08 -9.65
N GLY A 8 23.07 -3.64 -10.08
CA GLY A 8 21.79 -4.18 -9.59
C GLY A 8 21.48 -3.87 -8.11
N LYS A 9 22.25 -2.96 -7.47
CA LYS A 9 22.13 -2.62 -6.04
C LYS A 9 21.05 -1.57 -5.73
N ASN A 10 20.43 -0.98 -6.75
CA ASN A 10 19.25 -0.13 -6.63
C ASN A 10 18.07 -0.75 -7.40
N LEU A 11 16.88 -0.68 -6.80
CA LEU A 11 15.63 -0.95 -7.49
C LEU A 11 15.25 0.33 -8.25
N GLU A 12 15.83 0.52 -9.44
CA GLU A 12 15.44 1.61 -10.33
C GLU A 12 14.06 1.28 -10.92
N VAL A 13 13.03 1.93 -10.40
CA VAL A 13 11.71 1.87 -11.01
C VAL A 13 11.66 2.88 -12.15
N MET A 14 11.92 2.40 -13.36
CA MET A 14 11.67 3.20 -14.56
C MET A 14 10.19 3.06 -14.93
N ALA A 15 9.38 4.04 -14.53
CA ALA A 15 7.98 4.14 -14.95
C ALA A 15 7.89 5.03 -16.19
N ALA A 16 7.36 4.49 -17.28
CA ALA A 16 7.07 5.25 -18.50
C ALA A 16 5.57 5.51 -18.59
N VAL A 17 5.17 6.78 -18.59
CA VAL A 17 3.78 7.19 -18.85
C VAL A 17 3.67 7.59 -20.32
N THR A 18 2.88 6.83 -21.09
CA THR A 18 2.61 7.16 -22.49
C THR A 18 1.22 7.75 -22.62
N ALA A 19 1.12 8.96 -23.15
CA ALA A 19 -0.15 9.61 -23.42
C ALA A 19 -0.08 10.43 -24.71
N ARG A 20 -1.25 10.70 -25.31
CA ARG A 20 -1.35 11.55 -26.50
C ARG A 20 -0.85 12.95 -26.14
N LYS A 21 0.17 13.46 -26.85
CA LYS A 21 0.78 14.77 -26.60
C LYS A 21 -0.28 15.88 -26.59
N GLY A 22 -0.43 16.55 -25.46
CA GLY A 22 -1.29 17.73 -25.32
C GLY A 22 -0.66 18.99 -25.92
N ARG A 23 -1.49 19.96 -26.33
CA ARG A 23 -1.04 21.32 -26.68
C ARG A 23 -1.28 22.25 -25.50
N ARG A 24 -0.42 23.26 -25.31
CA ARG A 24 -0.59 24.28 -24.26
C ARG A 24 -1.93 25.00 -24.46
N GLY A 25 -2.81 24.98 -23.45
CA GLY A 25 -4.17 25.52 -23.51
C GLY A 25 -5.23 24.62 -24.18
N GLY A 26 -4.88 23.41 -24.61
CA GLY A 26 -5.82 22.46 -25.22
C GLY A 26 -6.54 21.58 -24.19
N SER A 27 -7.80 21.24 -24.46
CA SER A 27 -8.58 20.29 -23.64
C SER A 27 -8.18 18.82 -23.85
N SER A 28 -7.48 18.49 -24.96
CA SER A 28 -7.09 17.11 -25.30
C SER A 28 -5.59 16.84 -25.18
N GLY A 29 -5.26 15.61 -24.77
CA GLY A 29 -3.89 15.12 -24.56
C GLY A 29 -3.35 15.37 -23.16
N PHE A 30 -2.23 14.73 -22.80
CA PHE A 30 -1.52 14.94 -21.54
C PHE A 30 -0.09 15.43 -21.84
N GLY A 31 0.34 16.46 -21.13
CA GLY A 31 1.72 16.97 -21.15
C GLY A 31 2.34 16.83 -19.75
N ILE A 32 3.65 17.04 -19.64
CA ILE A 32 4.34 16.91 -18.35
C ILE A 32 3.80 17.90 -17.30
N ASP A 33 3.42 19.10 -17.73
CA ASP A 33 2.78 20.10 -16.86
C ASP A 33 1.48 19.57 -16.24
N ARG A 34 0.59 19.00 -17.06
CA ARG A 34 -0.67 18.40 -16.59
C ARG A 34 -0.43 17.18 -15.68
N PHE A 35 0.63 16.41 -15.92
CA PHE A 35 1.02 15.31 -15.05
C PHE A 35 1.50 15.79 -13.67
N LEU A 36 2.35 16.82 -13.63
CA LEU A 36 2.82 17.43 -12.39
C LEU A 36 1.66 18.11 -11.63
N GLU A 37 0.84 18.89 -12.32
CA GLU A 37 -0.36 19.55 -11.80
C GLU A 37 -1.41 18.57 -11.28
N SER A 38 -1.41 17.32 -11.76
CA SER A 38 -2.34 16.27 -11.29
C SER A 38 -2.05 15.74 -9.88
N GLY A 39 -1.08 16.35 -9.18
CA GLY A 39 -0.77 16.07 -7.78
C GLY A 39 0.49 15.23 -7.58
N PHE A 40 1.21 14.86 -8.63
CA PHE A 40 2.44 14.07 -8.52
C PHE A 40 3.53 14.80 -7.74
N GLU A 41 3.63 16.12 -7.85
CA GLU A 41 4.59 16.93 -7.07
C GLU A 41 4.42 16.76 -5.55
N LYS A 42 3.19 16.50 -5.07
CA LYS A 42 2.90 16.27 -3.66
C LYS A 42 3.46 14.95 -3.13
N LEU A 43 3.83 14.03 -4.03
CA LEU A 43 4.47 12.75 -3.69
C LEU A 43 5.99 12.84 -3.69
N CYS A 44 6.56 13.96 -4.13
CA CYS A 44 7.99 14.19 -4.22
C CYS A 44 8.50 14.99 -3.01
N VAL A 45 9.72 14.72 -2.59
CA VAL A 45 10.46 15.56 -1.64
C VAL A 45 11.58 16.30 -2.38
N PRO A 46 11.91 17.55 -2.01
CA PRO A 46 13.04 18.25 -2.60
C PRO A 46 14.32 17.43 -2.44
N TYR A 47 14.95 17.09 -3.56
CA TYR A 47 16.23 16.39 -3.54
C TYR A 47 17.29 17.29 -2.88
N ARG A 48 17.83 16.86 -1.74
CA ARG A 48 19.02 17.45 -1.13
C ARG A 48 20.22 16.60 -1.49
N ARG A 49 21.20 17.21 -2.17
CA ARG A 49 22.51 16.60 -2.39
C ARG A 49 23.21 16.51 -1.03
N CYS A 50 23.33 15.31 -0.47
CA CYS A 50 24.26 15.10 0.66
C CYS A 50 25.67 15.09 0.10
N GLU A 51 26.53 15.96 0.64
CA GLU A 51 27.97 15.83 0.47
C GLU A 51 28.40 14.57 1.22
N THR A 52 29.09 13.66 0.53
CA THR A 52 29.60 12.44 1.14
C THR A 52 30.77 12.84 2.03
N GLU A 53 30.54 12.94 3.34
CA GLU A 53 31.62 13.01 4.30
C GLU A 53 32.53 11.79 4.13
N SER A 54 33.83 11.97 4.36
CA SER A 54 34.78 10.85 4.28
C SER A 54 34.47 9.88 5.41
N LEU A 55 33.92 8.72 5.06
CA LEU A 55 33.65 7.66 6.02
C LEU A 55 34.96 7.15 6.62
N ASP A 56 34.95 6.87 7.92
CA ASP A 56 36.08 6.22 8.56
C ASP A 56 36.15 4.71 8.24
N ARG A 57 37.23 4.04 8.66
CA ARG A 57 37.40 2.61 8.37
C ARG A 57 36.32 1.75 9.03
N GLU A 58 35.84 2.15 10.21
CA GLU A 58 34.87 1.38 10.99
C GLU A 58 33.47 1.46 10.37
N GLU A 59 33.08 2.64 9.87
CA GLU A 59 31.87 2.88 9.09
C GLU A 59 31.87 2.10 7.78
N VAL A 60 32.99 2.07 7.06
CA VAL A 60 33.13 1.29 5.82
C VAL A 60 32.96 -0.21 6.11
N GLU A 61 33.63 -0.75 7.14
CA GLU A 61 33.49 -2.15 7.54
C GLU A 61 32.04 -2.48 7.98
N ALA A 62 31.38 -1.57 8.69
CA ALA A 62 29.98 -1.72 9.09
C ALA A 62 29.03 -1.75 7.89
N LEU A 63 29.21 -0.87 6.91
CA LEU A 63 28.42 -0.86 5.68
C LEU A 63 28.62 -2.15 4.86
N GLU A 64 29.85 -2.65 4.75
CA GLU A 64 30.15 -3.92 4.07
C GLU A 64 29.46 -5.11 4.79
N LEU A 65 29.45 -5.10 6.13
CA LEU A 65 28.75 -6.10 6.92
C LEU A 65 27.23 -6.06 6.69
N LEU A 66 26.63 -4.87 6.67
CA LEU A 66 25.20 -4.68 6.36
C LEU A 66 24.87 -5.15 4.94
N ASP A 67 25.70 -4.81 3.96
CA ASP A 67 25.53 -5.21 2.56
C ASP A 67 25.57 -6.74 2.41
N LYS A 68 26.55 -7.39 3.06
CA LYS A 68 26.68 -8.84 3.04
C LYS A 68 25.50 -9.54 3.72
N ALA A 69 25.04 -9.01 4.85
CA ALA A 69 23.88 -9.55 5.55
C ALA A 69 22.59 -9.39 4.74
N ARG A 70 22.42 -8.25 4.06
CA ARG A 70 21.33 -8.00 3.10
C ARG A 70 21.37 -9.00 1.95
N GLU A 71 22.51 -9.21 1.30
CA GLU A 71 22.67 -10.19 0.22
C GLU A 71 22.38 -11.61 0.69
N THR A 72 22.76 -11.95 1.92
CA THR A 72 22.46 -13.27 2.51
C THR A 72 20.95 -13.47 2.69
N LEU A 73 20.21 -12.45 3.16
CA LEU A 73 18.75 -12.49 3.26
C LEU A 73 18.06 -12.60 1.90
N LEU A 74 18.55 -11.86 0.89
CA LEU A 74 17.98 -11.88 -0.47
C LEU A 74 18.11 -13.24 -1.15
N ASN A 75 19.19 -13.97 -0.86
CA ASN A 75 19.45 -15.30 -1.41
C ASN A 75 18.98 -16.45 -0.51
N ALA A 76 18.37 -16.15 0.64
CA ALA A 76 17.90 -17.16 1.56
C ALA A 76 16.63 -17.86 1.06
N ASP A 77 16.51 -19.16 1.31
CA ASP A 77 15.27 -19.89 1.02
C ASP A 77 14.27 -19.73 2.18
N LEU A 78 13.67 -18.55 2.25
CA LEU A 78 12.65 -18.20 3.24
C LEU A 78 11.24 -18.37 2.66
N ASN A 79 10.33 -18.88 3.48
CA ASN A 79 8.92 -18.92 3.16
C ASN A 79 8.03 -18.65 4.38
N VAL A 80 6.77 -18.35 4.09
CA VAL A 80 5.73 -18.10 5.09
C VAL A 80 4.72 -19.22 5.04
N VAL A 81 4.36 -19.75 6.21
CA VAL A 81 3.23 -20.66 6.37
C VAL A 81 2.16 -19.99 7.22
N CYS A 82 0.98 -19.85 6.65
CA CYS A 82 -0.22 -19.42 7.36
C CYS A 82 -1.04 -20.65 7.76
N SER A 83 -1.51 -20.67 9.01
CA SER A 83 -2.37 -21.73 9.52
C SER A 83 -3.39 -21.17 10.50
N ALA A 84 -4.61 -21.73 10.49
CA ALA A 84 -5.65 -21.33 11.42
C ALA A 84 -5.26 -21.72 12.85
N ALA A 85 -5.59 -20.83 13.79
CA ALA A 85 -5.61 -21.08 15.23
C ALA A 85 -6.96 -20.57 15.78
N GLU A 86 -7.34 -20.99 16.99
CA GLU A 86 -8.71 -20.87 17.53
C GLU A 86 -9.46 -19.57 17.17
N GLN A 87 -8.84 -18.41 17.40
CA GLN A 87 -9.45 -17.09 17.17
C GLN A 87 -8.66 -16.21 16.19
N GLN A 88 -7.51 -16.67 15.72
CA GLN A 88 -6.53 -15.89 14.97
C GLN A 88 -5.73 -16.79 14.03
N TRP A 89 -4.91 -16.22 13.16
CA TRP A 89 -4.03 -16.98 12.28
C TRP A 89 -2.58 -16.96 12.78
N LYS A 90 -1.90 -18.09 12.64
CA LYS A 90 -0.45 -18.17 12.83
C LYS A 90 0.23 -17.85 11.52
N TRP A 91 1.03 -16.80 11.51
CA TRP A 91 1.95 -16.43 10.44
C TRP A 91 3.35 -16.90 10.84
N ARG A 92 3.85 -17.94 10.19
CA ARG A 92 5.15 -18.55 10.53
C ARG A 92 6.17 -18.29 9.43
N LEU A 93 7.23 -17.58 9.77
CA LEU A 93 8.44 -17.48 8.96
C LEU A 93 9.33 -18.70 9.23
N GLN A 94 9.76 -19.38 8.18
CA GLN A 94 10.65 -20.53 8.26
C GLN A 94 11.53 -20.59 7.01
N GLY A 95 12.51 -21.49 7.02
CA GLY A 95 13.48 -21.65 5.94
C GLY A 95 14.89 -21.72 6.47
N THR A 96 15.85 -21.35 5.62
CA THR A 96 17.28 -21.38 5.96
C THR A 96 17.93 -20.04 5.62
N ALA A 97 18.48 -19.38 6.64
CA ALA A 97 19.29 -18.18 6.49
C ALA A 97 20.28 -18.07 7.65
N SER A 98 21.55 -17.78 7.34
CA SER A 98 22.62 -17.66 8.33
C SER A 98 23.13 -16.22 8.35
N VAL A 99 22.36 -15.32 8.96
CA VAL A 99 22.62 -13.87 8.95
C VAL A 99 23.04 -13.35 10.34
N SER A 100 22.78 -14.12 11.39
CA SER A 100 23.10 -13.72 12.76
C SER A 100 24.60 -13.81 13.01
N THR A 101 25.27 -12.67 13.16
CA THR A 101 26.64 -12.57 13.66
C THR A 101 26.65 -11.68 14.91
N PRO A 102 27.64 -11.80 15.82
CA PRO A 102 27.69 -10.97 17.03
C PRO A 102 27.73 -9.46 16.73
N LYS A 103 28.16 -9.07 15.53
CA LYS A 103 28.33 -7.69 15.09
C LYS A 103 27.10 -7.11 14.37
N ILE A 104 26.08 -7.92 14.05
CA ILE A 104 24.91 -7.46 13.30
C ILE A 104 23.65 -7.90 14.03
N ALA A 105 22.84 -6.92 14.44
CA ALA A 105 21.50 -7.13 14.93
C ALA A 105 20.52 -7.14 13.76
N VAL A 106 19.78 -8.25 13.61
CA VAL A 106 18.73 -8.40 12.60
C VAL A 106 17.40 -8.54 13.31
N THR A 107 16.43 -7.73 12.91
CA THR A 107 15.04 -7.83 13.38
C THR A 107 14.11 -8.06 12.20
N VAL A 108 13.00 -8.76 12.45
CA VAL A 108 12.04 -9.16 11.43
C VAL A 108 10.61 -9.03 11.94
N TRP A 109 9.68 -8.69 11.04
CA TRP A 109 8.24 -8.69 11.29
C TRP A 109 7.43 -8.81 9.98
N PRO A 110 6.16 -9.21 10.04
CA PRO A 110 5.24 -9.06 8.91
C PRO A 110 4.99 -7.58 8.62
N ILE A 111 5.16 -7.10 7.39
CA ILE A 111 5.02 -5.64 7.07
C ILE A 111 3.60 -5.09 7.33
N SER A 112 2.62 -5.98 7.42
CA SER A 112 1.22 -5.64 7.70
C SER A 112 0.99 -5.21 9.15
N VAL A 113 1.96 -5.41 10.05
CA VAL A 113 1.95 -4.90 11.42
C VAL A 113 3.06 -3.88 11.62
N GLY A 114 2.94 -3.07 12.67
CA GLY A 114 3.96 -2.08 13.02
C GLY A 114 5.28 -2.72 13.47
N GLU A 115 6.33 -1.91 13.40
CA GLU A 115 7.69 -2.27 13.84
C GLU A 115 7.76 -2.57 15.35
N ASP A 116 6.78 -2.13 16.13
CA ASP A 116 6.60 -2.51 17.53
C ASP A 116 6.47 -4.02 17.75
N ARG A 117 6.07 -4.77 16.70
CA ARG A 117 5.99 -6.24 16.71
C ARG A 117 7.23 -6.93 16.12
N ALA A 118 8.30 -6.16 15.86
CA ALA A 118 9.58 -6.69 15.44
C ALA A 118 10.20 -7.56 16.55
N LEU A 119 10.79 -8.65 16.11
CA LEU A 119 11.48 -9.61 16.97
C LEU A 119 12.86 -9.88 16.37
N PRO A 120 13.88 -10.20 17.20
CA PRO A 120 15.18 -10.65 16.70
C PRO A 120 15.01 -11.80 15.71
N PHE A 121 15.78 -11.77 14.63
CA PHE A 121 15.68 -12.76 13.56
C PHE A 121 16.09 -14.15 14.04
N ALA A 122 15.10 -15.05 14.11
CA ALA A 122 15.28 -16.45 14.38
C ALA A 122 14.42 -17.28 13.42
N LEU A 123 14.76 -18.55 13.24
CA LEU A 123 13.96 -19.48 12.44
C LEU A 123 13.77 -20.80 13.21
N PRO A 124 12.56 -21.38 13.21
CA PRO A 124 11.31 -20.77 12.75
C PRO A 124 10.82 -19.68 13.73
N GLN A 125 10.01 -18.75 13.24
CA GLN A 125 9.44 -17.67 14.05
C GLN A 125 7.99 -17.43 13.71
N THR A 126 7.14 -17.14 14.70
CA THR A 126 5.68 -17.12 14.52
C THR A 126 5.06 -15.88 15.15
N TRP A 127 4.12 -15.27 14.42
CA TRP A 127 3.25 -14.20 14.90
C TRP A 127 1.80 -14.67 14.87
N THR A 128 1.02 -14.18 15.83
CA THR A 128 -0.43 -14.33 15.83
C THR A 128 -1.05 -13.05 15.27
N LEU A 129 -1.76 -13.20 14.15
CA LEU A 129 -2.31 -12.10 13.35
C LEU A 129 -3.78 -12.39 13.00
N PRO A 130 -4.62 -11.35 12.89
CA PRO A 130 -5.94 -11.53 12.32
C PRO A 130 -5.82 -11.77 10.80
N ILE A 131 -6.83 -12.40 10.21
CA ILE A 131 -6.82 -12.83 8.81
C ILE A 131 -6.46 -11.69 7.83
N GLN A 132 -7.00 -10.48 8.04
CA GLN A 132 -6.74 -9.30 7.22
C GLN A 132 -5.28 -8.81 7.28
N ARG A 133 -4.55 -9.15 8.35
CA ARG A 133 -3.13 -8.80 8.52
C ARG A 133 -2.18 -9.89 8.01
N LEU A 134 -2.67 -11.01 7.50
CA LEU A 134 -1.79 -11.96 6.81
C LEU A 134 -1.17 -11.32 5.57
N THR A 135 0.08 -11.65 5.27
CA THR A 135 0.81 -11.07 4.13
C THR A 135 1.91 -12.02 3.67
N GLY A 136 2.36 -11.91 2.43
CA GLY A 136 3.59 -12.57 1.95
C GLY A 136 4.84 -11.72 2.11
N LEU A 137 4.73 -10.56 2.75
CA LEU A 137 5.79 -9.56 2.84
C LEU A 137 6.38 -9.55 4.25
N ALA A 138 7.67 -9.85 4.36
CA ALA A 138 8.43 -9.79 5.60
C ALA A 138 9.37 -8.59 5.56
N ALA A 139 9.30 -7.73 6.57
CA ALA A 139 10.19 -6.60 6.75
C ALA A 139 11.37 -7.02 7.63
N PHE A 140 12.55 -6.53 7.27
CA PHE A 140 13.79 -6.76 7.99
C PHE A 140 14.48 -5.43 8.23
N ARG A 141 15.09 -5.30 9.41
CA ARG A 141 16.00 -4.21 9.73
C ARG A 141 17.31 -4.79 10.22
N LEU A 142 18.38 -4.35 9.57
CA LEU A 142 19.77 -4.71 9.88
C LEU A 142 20.44 -3.51 10.51
N ARG A 143 21.13 -3.74 11.64
CA ARG A 143 21.89 -2.73 12.37
C ARG A 143 23.24 -3.31 12.76
N VAL A 144 24.30 -2.49 12.67
CA VAL A 144 25.57 -2.76 13.35
C VAL A 144 25.54 -1.96 14.65
N PRO A 145 25.43 -2.60 15.82
CA PRO A 145 25.51 -1.88 17.10
C PRO A 145 26.85 -1.14 17.19
N ASP A 146 26.85 -0.03 17.93
CA ASP A 146 28.05 0.74 18.31
C ASP A 146 28.76 1.52 17.18
N VAL A 147 28.25 1.50 15.94
CA VAL A 147 28.75 2.31 14.81
C VAL A 147 27.66 3.28 14.32
N GLN A 148 28.01 4.53 14.03
CA GLN A 148 27.07 5.57 13.54
C GLN A 148 26.79 5.44 12.04
N VAL A 149 26.22 4.30 11.62
CA VAL A 149 25.74 4.07 10.26
C VAL A 149 24.22 3.91 10.23
N ASP A 150 23.59 4.34 9.14
CA ASP A 150 22.16 4.17 8.96
C ASP A 150 21.75 2.70 8.94
N ASP A 151 20.62 2.39 9.57
CA ASP A 151 20.02 1.05 9.52
C ASP A 151 19.63 0.71 8.08
N VAL A 152 19.87 -0.54 7.67
CA VAL A 152 19.37 -1.04 6.38
C VAL A 152 18.02 -1.71 6.60
N CYS A 153 16.98 -1.12 6.05
CA CYS A 153 15.63 -1.68 6.02
C CYS A 153 15.30 -2.27 4.64
N LEU A 154 14.73 -3.47 4.63
CA LEU A 154 14.29 -4.13 3.40
C LEU A 154 13.01 -4.92 3.63
N VAL A 155 12.27 -5.16 2.54
CA VAL A 155 11.07 -5.98 2.54
C VAL A 155 11.22 -7.08 1.50
N LEU A 156 11.05 -8.33 1.92
CA LEU A 156 11.08 -9.49 1.03
C LEU A 156 9.66 -9.98 0.74
N LYS A 157 9.36 -10.20 -0.55
CA LYS A 157 8.17 -10.94 -0.97
C LYS A 157 8.48 -12.43 -0.96
N LEU A 158 8.01 -13.11 0.08
CA LEU A 158 8.24 -14.52 0.31
C LEU A 158 7.15 -15.38 -0.34
N ARG A 159 7.50 -16.63 -0.66
CA ARG A 159 6.52 -17.65 -1.03
C ARG A 159 5.62 -17.92 0.17
N VAL A 160 4.31 -18.05 -0.06
CA VAL A 160 3.35 -18.25 1.02
C VAL A 160 2.52 -19.51 0.78
N ASN A 161 2.46 -20.35 1.81
CA ASN A 161 1.62 -21.54 1.86
C ASN A 161 0.50 -21.35 2.90
N GLY A 162 -0.70 -21.84 2.60
CA GLY A 162 -1.84 -21.78 3.53
C GLY A 162 -2.51 -20.41 3.68
N MET A 163 -2.34 -19.51 2.71
CA MET A 163 -3.04 -18.22 2.70
C MET A 163 -4.56 -18.44 2.52
N PRO A 164 -5.42 -17.88 3.37
CA PRO A 164 -6.88 -18.01 3.24
C PRO A 164 -7.38 -17.36 1.96
N ALA A 165 -8.25 -18.04 1.21
CA ALA A 165 -8.82 -17.51 -0.04
C ALA A 165 -9.75 -16.31 0.19
N ASP A 166 -10.42 -16.27 1.34
CA ASP A 166 -11.34 -15.22 1.76
C ASP A 166 -10.63 -14.01 2.40
N ARG A 167 -9.30 -14.03 2.54
CA ARG A 167 -8.53 -12.93 3.15
C ARG A 167 -8.91 -11.56 2.60
N MET A 168 -9.01 -11.42 1.27
CA MET A 168 -9.30 -10.13 0.65
C MET A 168 -10.65 -9.57 1.10
N HIS A 169 -11.64 -10.44 1.25
CA HIS A 169 -12.94 -10.05 1.77
C HIS A 169 -12.82 -9.50 3.20
N HIS A 170 -12.10 -10.19 4.09
CA HIS A 170 -11.85 -9.69 5.46
C HIS A 170 -11.06 -8.38 5.50
N VAL A 171 -10.11 -8.18 4.57
CA VAL A 171 -9.42 -6.89 4.43
C VAL A 171 -10.43 -5.79 4.09
N LEU A 172 -11.26 -5.98 3.07
CA LEU A 172 -12.28 -5.01 2.67
C LEU A 172 -13.25 -4.69 3.81
N MET A 173 -13.76 -5.71 4.50
CA MET A 173 -14.67 -5.53 5.64
C MET A 173 -14.00 -4.82 6.82
N SER A 174 -12.70 -5.01 7.03
CA SER A 174 -11.97 -4.30 8.09
C SER A 174 -11.78 -2.81 7.78
N LEU A 175 -11.64 -2.44 6.50
CA LEU A 175 -11.52 -1.05 6.07
C LEU A 175 -12.88 -0.36 5.99
N ILE A 176 -13.92 -1.11 5.64
CA ILE A 176 -15.28 -0.64 5.44
C ILE A 176 -16.16 -1.38 6.44
N SER A 177 -16.10 -0.97 7.71
CA SER A 177 -16.84 -1.64 8.79
C SER A 177 -18.29 -1.19 8.91
N ASP A 178 -18.64 -0.05 8.32
CA ASP A 178 -19.93 0.59 8.47
C ASP A 178 -20.27 1.49 7.28
N ARG A 179 -21.52 1.97 7.27
CA ARG A 179 -22.06 2.84 6.22
C ARG A 179 -21.27 4.14 6.06
N HIS A 180 -20.77 4.72 7.15
CA HIS A 180 -20.03 5.97 7.09
C HIS A 180 -18.67 5.75 6.41
N ARG A 181 -17.92 4.72 6.81
CA ARG A 181 -16.67 4.32 6.16
C ARG A 181 -16.87 3.93 4.70
N PHE A 182 -17.99 3.28 4.36
CA PHE A 182 -18.35 2.99 2.98
C PHE A 182 -18.47 4.27 2.14
N LEU A 183 -19.25 5.25 2.60
CA LEU A 183 -19.42 6.51 1.88
C LEU A 183 -18.12 7.34 1.84
N ALA A 184 -17.30 7.29 2.88
CA ALA A 184 -15.99 7.94 2.90
C ALA A 184 -15.02 7.32 1.89
N PHE A 185 -14.94 5.99 1.86
CA PHE A 185 -14.11 5.26 0.90
C PHE A 185 -14.60 5.46 -0.54
N LEU A 186 -15.91 5.50 -0.75
CA LEU A 186 -16.49 5.81 -2.06
C LEU A 186 -16.12 7.19 -2.57
N ARG A 187 -16.15 8.21 -1.70
CA ARG A 187 -15.67 9.56 -2.04
C ARG A 187 -14.17 9.57 -2.34
N ALA A 188 -13.36 8.82 -1.59
CA ALA A 188 -11.94 8.69 -1.85
C ALA A 188 -11.66 8.08 -3.24
N LEU A 189 -12.38 7.01 -3.61
CA LEU A 189 -12.30 6.41 -4.95
C LEU A 189 -12.67 7.41 -6.05
N LEU A 190 -13.74 8.19 -5.85
CA LEU A 190 -14.18 9.21 -6.80
C LEU A 190 -13.28 10.46 -6.80
N GLY A 191 -12.50 10.69 -5.76
CA GLY A 191 -11.45 11.72 -5.70
C GLY A 191 -10.18 11.34 -6.45
N GLY A 192 -10.07 10.08 -6.93
CA GLY A 192 -8.86 9.59 -7.57
C GLY A 192 -7.70 9.44 -6.59
N LEU A 193 -6.47 9.64 -7.08
CA LEU A 193 -5.26 9.39 -6.28
C LEU A 193 -5.18 10.31 -5.04
N GLU A 194 -5.53 11.58 -5.17
CA GLU A 194 -5.52 12.53 -4.06
C GLU A 194 -6.50 12.11 -2.95
N GLY A 195 -7.74 11.77 -3.31
CA GLY A 195 -8.74 11.29 -2.36
C GLY A 195 -8.31 10.02 -1.63
N MET A 196 -7.62 9.11 -2.31
CA MET A 196 -7.09 7.88 -1.70
C MET A 196 -5.93 8.14 -0.74
N VAL A 197 -5.04 9.09 -1.06
CA VAL A 197 -3.92 9.48 -0.18
C VAL A 197 -4.45 10.12 1.10
N ASP A 198 -5.39 11.06 0.99
CA ASP A 198 -5.98 11.74 2.14
C ASP A 198 -6.73 10.75 3.05
N TRP A 199 -7.47 9.81 2.46
CA TRP A 199 -8.15 8.75 3.20
C TRP A 199 -7.16 7.86 3.97
N ALA A 200 -6.07 7.44 3.33
CA ALA A 200 -5.06 6.59 3.97
C ALA A 200 -4.32 7.29 5.12
N ARG A 201 -4.03 8.60 5.00
CA ARG A 201 -3.40 9.39 6.07
C ARG A 201 -4.32 9.51 7.29
N ASN A 202 -5.60 9.80 7.07
CA ASN A 202 -6.57 9.96 8.15
C ASN A 202 -6.90 8.66 8.87
N ASP A 203 -6.77 7.50 8.21
CA ASP A 203 -6.92 6.18 8.86
C ASP A 203 -5.73 5.83 9.76
N SER A 204 -4.53 6.37 9.47
CA SER A 204 -3.32 6.15 10.26
C SER A 204 -3.21 7.00 11.54
N GLU A 205 -3.91 8.14 11.61
CA GLU A 205 -3.89 9.07 12.76
C GLU A 205 -4.97 8.77 13.82
N GLN A 206 -5.60 7.60 13.75
CA GLN A 206 -6.68 7.18 14.65
C GLN A 206 -6.17 6.76 16.04
N ASN A 207 -5.34 7.59 16.68
CA ASN A 207 -5.13 7.67 18.12
C ASN A 207 -5.20 9.13 18.66
N GLY A 208 -5.58 10.10 17.84
CA GLY A 208 -5.83 11.48 18.27
C GLY A 208 -7.03 12.02 17.52
N GLY A 209 -8.08 12.44 18.25
CA GLY A 209 -9.29 12.99 17.66
C GLY A 209 -9.00 14.23 16.81
N ALA A 210 -8.94 14.04 15.49
CA ALA A 210 -9.01 15.13 14.53
C ALA A 210 -10.45 15.19 14.00
N ALA A 211 -11.09 16.31 14.30
CA ALA A 211 -12.43 16.64 13.89
C ALA A 211 -12.57 16.46 12.37
N TRP A 212 -13.45 15.54 11.98
CA TRP A 212 -14.04 15.53 10.67
C TRP A 212 -14.66 16.91 10.47
N GLY A 213 -14.06 17.72 9.60
CA GLY A 213 -14.71 18.89 9.05
C GLY A 213 -15.94 18.41 8.28
N ILE A 214 -17.03 18.19 9.01
CA ILE A 214 -18.36 17.97 8.47
C ILE A 214 -18.73 19.30 7.82
N GLY A 215 -18.32 19.45 6.56
CA GLY A 215 -19.04 20.27 5.61
C GLY A 215 -20.43 19.66 5.51
N ALA A 216 -21.36 20.22 6.27
CA ALA A 216 -22.77 19.93 6.25
C ALA A 216 -23.40 20.39 4.92
N ASN A 217 -23.01 19.77 3.81
CA ASN A 217 -23.70 19.87 2.52
C ASN A 217 -23.96 18.45 2.03
N ASN A 218 -25.24 18.10 1.97
CA ASN A 218 -25.76 16.78 1.62
C ASN A 218 -25.64 16.48 0.09
N GLU A 219 -24.68 17.08 -0.60
CA GLU A 219 -24.58 17.04 -2.08
C GLU A 219 -23.15 17.24 -2.61
N PRO A 220 -22.21 16.29 -2.38
CA PRO A 220 -21.11 16.11 -3.35
C PRO A 220 -21.02 14.69 -3.92
N LEU A 221 -21.50 13.65 -3.22
CA LEU A 221 -21.33 12.27 -3.68
C LEU A 221 -22.19 11.93 -4.91
N LEU A 222 -23.47 12.33 -4.91
CA LEU A 222 -24.36 12.09 -6.04
C LEU A 222 -23.85 12.85 -7.29
N GLU A 223 -23.45 14.10 -7.10
CA GLU A 223 -22.90 14.92 -8.18
C GLU A 223 -21.61 14.30 -8.73
N ASP A 224 -20.70 13.82 -7.86
CA ASP A 224 -19.46 13.16 -8.28
C ASP A 224 -19.75 11.87 -9.07
N LEU A 225 -20.72 11.07 -8.64
CA LEU A 225 -21.16 9.87 -9.34
C LEU A 225 -21.74 10.19 -10.72
N VAL A 226 -22.65 11.16 -10.81
CA VAL A 226 -23.27 11.58 -12.08
C VAL A 226 -22.26 12.24 -13.00
N ARG A 227 -21.36 13.07 -12.46
CA ARG A 227 -20.28 13.72 -13.21
C ARG A 227 -19.29 12.70 -13.76
N ALA A 228 -18.92 11.69 -12.97
CA ALA A 228 -18.11 10.57 -13.43
C ALA A 228 -18.85 9.79 -14.53
N ALA A 229 -20.11 9.42 -14.32
CA ALA A 229 -20.93 8.74 -15.33
C ALA A 229 -21.05 9.50 -16.65
N SER A 230 -21.09 10.83 -16.61
CA SER A 230 -21.25 11.68 -17.80
C SER A 230 -19.92 11.95 -18.53
N ARG A 231 -18.83 12.21 -17.79
CA ARG A 231 -17.57 12.71 -18.38
C ARG A 231 -16.50 11.64 -18.52
N ASP A 232 -16.49 10.64 -17.64
CA ASP A 232 -15.48 9.59 -17.61
C ASP A 232 -16.03 8.32 -16.93
N PRO A 233 -16.88 7.54 -17.64
CA PRO A 233 -17.57 6.39 -17.06
C PRO A 233 -16.62 5.30 -16.53
N ALA A 234 -15.40 5.20 -17.07
CA ALA A 234 -14.41 4.22 -16.63
C ALA A 234 -13.98 4.45 -15.17
N ARG A 235 -14.12 5.67 -14.65
CA ARG A 235 -13.87 5.98 -13.22
C ARG A 235 -14.85 5.31 -12.27
N LEU A 236 -15.97 4.80 -12.77
CA LEU A 236 -16.95 4.06 -11.98
C LEU A 236 -16.61 2.57 -11.85
N ASP A 237 -15.66 2.04 -12.63
CA ASP A 237 -15.29 0.62 -12.57
C ASP A 237 -14.78 0.17 -11.18
N PRO A 238 -13.91 0.95 -10.48
CA PRO A 238 -13.51 0.61 -9.12
C PRO A 238 -14.70 0.58 -8.14
N VAL A 239 -15.66 1.50 -8.31
CA VAL A 239 -16.87 1.58 -7.49
C VAL A 239 -17.76 0.36 -7.74
N ARG A 240 -17.95 -0.04 -9.00
CA ARG A 240 -18.74 -1.22 -9.36
C ARG A 240 -18.16 -2.48 -8.71
N ARG A 241 -16.84 -2.69 -8.85
CA ARG A 241 -16.14 -3.82 -8.23
C ARG A 241 -16.28 -3.83 -6.72
N LEU A 242 -16.16 -2.67 -6.07
CA LEU A 242 -16.33 -2.55 -4.62
C LEU A 242 -17.74 -2.99 -4.17
N ILE A 243 -18.78 -2.48 -4.83
CA ILE A 243 -20.17 -2.82 -4.51
C ILE A 243 -20.40 -4.32 -4.72
N ASP A 244 -19.92 -4.87 -5.83
CA ASP A 244 -20.02 -6.30 -6.12
C ASP A 244 -19.31 -7.15 -5.07
N ASP A 245 -18.11 -6.75 -4.63
CA ASP A 245 -17.33 -7.46 -3.62
C ASP A 245 -17.98 -7.41 -2.23
N LEU A 246 -18.51 -6.27 -1.79
CA LEU A 246 -19.20 -6.14 -0.51
C LEU A 246 -20.50 -6.96 -0.49
N ARG A 247 -21.27 -6.94 -1.58
CA ARG A 247 -22.58 -7.61 -1.65
C ARG A 247 -22.50 -9.14 -1.79
N LYS A 248 -21.30 -9.73 -1.91
CA LYS A 248 -21.10 -11.19 -1.86
C LYS A 248 -21.47 -11.81 -0.51
N THR A 249 -21.56 -11.02 0.55
CA THR A 249 -21.87 -11.49 1.90
C THR A 249 -23.05 -10.74 2.51
N ASP A 250 -23.76 -11.37 3.44
CA ASP A 250 -24.88 -10.73 4.14
C ASP A 250 -24.43 -9.55 5.00
N GLU A 251 -23.20 -9.60 5.53
CA GLU A 251 -22.61 -8.50 6.29
C GLU A 251 -22.36 -7.28 5.41
N GLY A 252 -21.72 -7.45 4.24
CA GLY A 252 -21.49 -6.33 3.32
C GLY A 252 -22.77 -5.77 2.69
N ARG A 253 -23.84 -6.57 2.57
CA ARG A 253 -25.19 -6.04 2.21
C ARG A 253 -25.76 -5.09 3.26
N ARG A 254 -25.43 -5.23 4.54
CA ARG A 254 -25.86 -4.27 5.58
C ARG A 254 -25.09 -2.94 5.49
N ILE A 255 -23.86 -3.01 4.99
CA ILE A 255 -22.96 -1.87 4.84
C ILE A 255 -23.36 -1.02 3.63
N VAL A 256 -23.74 -1.66 2.52
CA VAL A 256 -24.26 -0.99 1.32
C VAL A 256 -25.78 -0.82 1.43
N PRO A 257 -26.30 0.39 1.70
CA PRO A 257 -27.73 0.57 1.93
C PRO A 257 -28.56 0.29 0.66
N ASP A 258 -29.75 -0.29 0.82
CA ASP A 258 -30.66 -0.53 -0.31
C ASP A 258 -31.03 0.79 -1.03
N ASP A 259 -31.22 1.88 -0.26
CA ASP A 259 -31.48 3.21 -0.82
C ASP A 259 -30.32 3.71 -1.70
N PHE A 260 -29.07 3.37 -1.34
CA PHE A 260 -27.91 3.70 -2.17
C PHE A 260 -27.92 2.87 -3.47
N MET A 261 -28.34 1.60 -3.41
CA MET A 261 -28.45 0.76 -4.60
C MET A 261 -29.49 1.30 -5.59
N CYS A 262 -30.58 1.91 -5.13
CA CYS A 262 -31.53 2.59 -6.00
C CYS A 262 -30.85 3.70 -6.82
N VAL A 263 -30.03 4.52 -6.16
CA VAL A 263 -29.26 5.60 -6.81
C VAL A 263 -28.20 5.03 -7.75
N TRP A 264 -27.43 4.05 -7.29
CA TRP A 264 -26.37 3.42 -8.07
C TRP A 264 -26.90 2.78 -9.36
N ASN A 265 -28.02 2.07 -9.28
CA ASN A 265 -28.67 1.46 -10.45
C ASN A 265 -29.12 2.52 -11.47
N ALA A 266 -29.58 3.69 -11.02
CA ALA A 266 -29.93 4.78 -11.92
C ALA A 266 -28.69 5.35 -12.64
N VAL A 267 -27.57 5.51 -11.92
CA VAL A 267 -26.28 5.94 -12.49
C VAL A 267 -25.77 4.91 -13.52
N GLU A 268 -25.81 3.62 -13.21
CA GLU A 268 -25.42 2.54 -14.12
C GLU A 268 -26.25 2.55 -15.41
N GLN A 269 -27.57 2.75 -15.30
CA GLN A 269 -28.44 2.84 -16.48
C GLN A 269 -28.08 4.03 -17.39
N LEU A 270 -27.69 5.17 -16.82
CA LEU A 270 -27.24 6.34 -17.61
C LEU A 270 -25.97 6.01 -18.40
N VAL A 271 -25.00 5.34 -17.78
CA VAL A 271 -23.75 4.92 -18.44
C VAL A 271 -24.03 3.95 -19.59
N HIS A 272 -24.92 2.97 -19.39
CA HIS A 272 -25.26 1.99 -20.43
C HIS A 272 -26.02 2.64 -21.60
N ARG A 273 -26.90 3.62 -21.34
CA ARG A 273 -27.62 4.35 -22.38
C ARG A 273 -26.72 5.28 -23.20
N GLY A 274 -25.73 5.92 -22.58
CA GLY A 274 -24.75 6.77 -23.27
C GLY A 274 -23.70 6.00 -24.08
N SER A 275 -23.61 4.68 -23.90
CA SER A 275 -22.67 3.79 -24.60
C SER A 275 -23.30 2.99 -25.75
N SER A 276 -24.61 3.16 -26.00
CA SER A 276 -25.26 2.63 -27.20
C SER A 276 -25.05 3.60 -28.37
N PRO A 277 -24.60 3.12 -29.54
CA PRO A 277 -24.30 3.95 -30.70
C PRO A 277 -25.54 4.63 -31.31
#